data_AF-A0A933C2E0-F1
#
_entry.id   AF-A0A933C2E0-F1
#
_cell.length_a   1.000
_cell.length_b   1.000
_cell.length_c   1.000
_cell.angle_alpha   90.00
_cell.angle_beta   90.00
_cell.angle_gamma   90.00
#
_symmetry.space_group_name_H-M   'P 1'
#
loop_
_entity.id
_entity.type
_entity.pdbx_description
1 polymer ?
#
loop_
_entity_poly.entity_id
_entity_poly.type
_entity_poly.pdbx_seq_one_letter_code
_entity_poly.pdbx_strand_id
1 'polypeptide(L)'
;MVSYFASTRVDEVVLRVKDQGGVGRFYQDIMGLREIGRTPGLIRFSATGEEPALLVLQGDSAAKPRRHTSPGLFHIAFLFPGRKELARTVRHIAERQWRFHGFADHGVSEAIYLSDPEGNGLELYRDRPSEQWPRNGKRIGMVTAQLDVRGLVDEVSGQQRYDSVHPETMIGHIHLQVSQLDRSALFYHGVLGLDVTQEDYPGALFLSADGYHHHIGLNIWNSSGSAPAPEYSAGLLSFRLRFPRGRIADILSKARSLKPG
;
A
#
# COMPACT_ATOMS: atom_id res chain seq x y z
N MET A 1 2.24 -9.38 16.73
CA MET A 1 2.56 -9.25 15.29
C MET A 1 1.96 -10.43 14.56
N VAL A 2 1.07 -10.19 13.59
CA VAL A 2 0.38 -11.24 12.83
C VAL A 2 1.44 -12.10 12.10
N SER A 3 1.32 -13.42 12.20
CA SER A 3 2.35 -14.39 11.77
C SER A 3 2.82 -14.23 10.31
N TYR A 4 1.98 -13.67 9.44
CA TYR A 4 2.24 -13.58 8.00
C TYR A 4 3.36 -12.60 7.61
N PHE A 5 3.61 -11.57 8.42
CA PHE A 5 4.62 -10.54 8.13
C PHE A 5 6.02 -10.84 8.70
N ALA A 6 6.17 -11.98 9.37
CA ALA A 6 7.45 -12.39 9.95
C ALA A 6 8.50 -12.66 8.85
N SER A 7 8.06 -13.23 7.74
CA SER A 7 8.89 -13.72 6.62
C SER A 7 8.84 -12.82 5.40
N THR A 8 7.63 -12.42 5.00
CA THR A 8 7.38 -11.67 3.76
C THR A 8 6.61 -10.40 4.08
N ARG A 9 7.10 -9.24 3.65
CA ARG A 9 6.38 -7.96 3.82
C ARG A 9 6.94 -6.85 2.94
N VAL A 10 6.14 -5.83 2.68
CA VAL A 10 6.61 -4.58 2.08
C VAL A 10 7.23 -3.73 3.18
N ASP A 11 8.52 -3.41 3.07
CA ASP A 11 9.22 -2.66 4.12
C ASP A 11 9.28 -1.16 3.84
N GLU A 12 9.54 -0.76 2.60
CA GLU A 12 9.81 0.64 2.24
C GLU A 12 9.22 0.95 0.86
N VAL A 13 8.69 2.16 0.70
CA VAL A 13 8.24 2.71 -0.57
C VAL A 13 8.93 4.03 -0.84
N VAL A 14 9.36 4.24 -2.08
CA VAL A 14 9.96 5.49 -2.53
C VAL A 14 9.04 6.14 -3.57
N LEU A 15 8.62 7.37 -3.29
CA LEU A 15 7.84 8.20 -4.21
C LEU A 15 8.70 9.34 -4.77
N ARG A 16 8.66 9.53 -6.09
CA ARG A 16 9.09 10.79 -6.71
C ARG A 16 7.96 11.81 -6.55
N VAL A 17 8.27 12.96 -5.97
CA VAL A 17 7.32 14.05 -5.74
C VAL A 17 7.86 15.37 -6.25
N LYS A 18 6.97 16.20 -6.81
CA LYS A 18 7.32 17.51 -7.35
C LYS A 18 7.49 18.56 -6.26
N ASP A 19 6.52 18.67 -5.35
CA ASP A 19 6.55 19.50 -4.15
C ASP A 19 6.83 18.64 -2.92
N GLN A 20 8.11 18.35 -2.71
CA GLN A 20 8.57 17.57 -1.57
C GLN A 20 8.13 18.17 -0.23
N GLY A 21 8.08 19.51 -0.11
CA GLY A 21 7.66 20.18 1.11
C GLY A 21 6.18 20.01 1.40
N GLY A 22 5.33 20.22 0.39
CA GLY A 22 3.88 20.03 0.48
C GLY A 22 3.48 18.58 0.77
N VAL A 23 4.06 17.63 0.04
CA VAL A 23 3.79 16.21 0.26
C VAL A 23 4.35 15.75 1.62
N GLY A 24 5.52 16.24 2.03
CA GLY A 24 6.09 15.96 3.35
C GLY A 24 5.17 16.40 4.50
N ARG A 25 4.62 17.62 4.43
CA ARG A 25 3.64 18.10 5.43
C ARG A 25 2.37 17.25 5.45
N PHE A 26 1.91 16.76 4.30
CA PHE A 26 0.78 15.84 4.28
C PHE A 26 1.07 14.55 5.07
N TYR A 27 2.21 13.88 4.81
CA TYR A 27 2.54 12.64 5.51
C TYR A 27 2.78 12.85 7.01
N GLN A 28 3.26 14.03 7.42
CA GLN A 28 3.45 14.37 8.82
C GLN A 28 2.15 14.81 9.52
N ASP A 29 1.45 15.80 8.97
CA ASP A 29 0.37 16.52 9.67
C ASP A 29 -1.00 15.89 9.44
N ILE A 30 -1.23 15.29 8.27
CA ILE A 30 -2.49 14.61 7.93
C ILE A 30 -2.41 13.14 8.28
N MET A 31 -1.37 12.45 7.81
CA MET A 31 -1.22 11.01 8.07
C MET A 31 -0.66 10.73 9.46
N GLY A 32 0.19 11.59 10.03
CA GLY A 32 0.80 11.37 11.35
C GLY A 32 2.08 10.54 11.33
N LEU A 33 2.72 10.32 10.17
CA LEU A 33 4.02 9.67 10.11
C LEU A 33 5.10 10.57 10.71
N ARG A 34 6.11 9.97 11.33
CA ARG A 34 7.21 10.70 11.95
C ARG A 34 8.35 10.83 10.96
N GLU A 35 8.79 12.07 10.73
CA GLU A 35 10.00 12.34 9.96
C GLU A 35 11.22 11.85 10.73
N ILE A 36 12.05 11.03 10.08
CA ILE A 36 13.29 10.48 10.66
C ILE A 36 14.56 11.04 10.01
N GLY A 37 14.39 11.84 8.95
CA GLY A 37 15.51 12.50 8.28
C GLY A 37 15.08 13.27 7.05
N ARG A 38 15.79 14.37 6.78
CA ARG A 38 15.54 15.27 5.66
C ARG A 38 16.84 15.82 5.08
N THR A 39 16.90 15.84 3.76
CA THR A 39 17.91 16.52 2.95
C THR A 39 17.20 17.30 1.82
N PRO A 40 17.89 18.15 1.05
CA PRO A 40 17.27 18.89 -0.06
C PRO A 40 16.62 18.00 -1.14
N GLY A 41 16.94 16.71 -1.20
CA GLY A 41 16.38 15.77 -2.18
C GLY A 41 15.59 14.62 -1.59
N LEU A 42 15.58 14.43 -0.26
CA LEU A 42 14.93 13.29 0.39
C LEU A 42 14.24 13.69 1.70
N ILE A 43 13.03 13.18 1.94
CA ILE A 43 12.43 13.11 3.29
C ILE A 43 12.11 11.66 3.58
N ARG A 44 12.40 11.20 4.80
CA ARG A 44 12.19 9.82 5.23
C ARG A 44 11.24 9.79 6.41
N PHE A 45 10.30 8.86 6.38
CA PHE A 45 9.25 8.73 7.38
C PHE A 45 9.16 7.30 7.93
N SER A 46 8.85 7.17 9.21
CA SER A 46 8.44 5.91 9.83
C SER A 46 7.26 6.11 10.78
N ALA A 47 6.63 5.03 11.21
CA ALA A 47 5.60 5.09 12.24
C ALA A 47 6.21 5.30 13.65
N THR A 48 7.41 4.75 13.88
CA THR A 48 8.08 4.77 15.19
C THR A 48 8.80 6.08 15.47
N GLY A 49 9.20 6.83 14.45
CA GLY A 49 10.14 7.95 14.59
C GLY A 49 11.60 7.51 14.55
N GLU A 50 11.85 6.23 14.28
CA GLU A 50 13.17 5.63 14.14
C GLU A 50 13.26 4.83 12.83
N GLU A 51 14.47 4.43 12.45
CA GLU A 51 14.67 3.50 11.35
C GLU A 51 14.07 2.11 11.66
N PRO A 52 13.65 1.33 10.65
CA PRO A 52 13.70 1.65 9.22
C PRO A 52 12.59 2.60 8.76
N ALA A 53 12.87 3.40 7.72
CA ALA A 53 11.84 4.14 7.00
C ALA A 53 10.77 3.21 6.39
N LEU A 54 9.51 3.65 6.44
CA LEU A 54 8.39 3.08 5.68
C LEU A 54 8.20 3.79 4.34
N LEU A 55 8.38 5.11 4.34
CA LEU A 55 8.17 5.96 3.17
C LEU A 55 9.33 6.92 2.97
N VAL A 56 9.78 7.04 1.73
CA VAL A 56 10.79 8.00 1.31
C VAL A 56 10.22 8.86 0.18
N LEU A 57 10.31 10.18 0.35
CA LEU A 57 9.95 11.15 -0.67
C LEU A 57 11.20 11.67 -1.35
N GLN A 58 11.38 11.33 -2.62
CA GLN A 58 12.44 11.87 -3.48
C GLN A 58 11.92 13.09 -4.23
N GLY A 59 12.49 14.26 -3.93
CA GLY A 59 12.12 15.52 -4.54
C GLY A 59 12.67 15.65 -5.97
N ASP A 60 11.80 15.97 -6.92
CA ASP A 60 12.15 16.29 -8.30
C ASP A 60 11.16 17.34 -8.84
N SER A 61 11.54 18.61 -8.78
CA SER A 61 10.68 19.73 -9.21
C SER A 61 10.41 19.75 -10.72
N ALA A 62 11.20 19.00 -11.51
CA ALA A 62 11.00 18.83 -12.94
C ALA A 62 10.06 17.65 -13.27
N ALA A 63 9.70 16.83 -12.29
CA ALA A 63 8.79 15.71 -12.48
C ALA A 63 7.43 16.17 -13.02
N LYS A 64 6.84 15.35 -13.88
CA LYS A 64 5.51 15.61 -14.44
C LYS A 64 4.49 14.62 -13.87
N PRO A 65 3.21 15.01 -13.72
CA PRO A 65 2.18 14.09 -13.27
C PRO A 65 2.10 12.84 -14.18
N ARG A 66 2.05 11.66 -13.57
CA ARG A 66 1.74 10.42 -14.28
C ARG A 66 0.31 10.51 -14.83
N ARG A 67 0.11 10.10 -16.09
CA ARG A 67 -1.25 9.93 -16.62
C ARG A 67 -1.93 8.81 -15.84
N HIS A 68 -3.16 9.04 -15.38
CA HIS A 68 -3.96 8.03 -14.68
C HIS A 68 -4.07 6.70 -15.46
N THR A 69 -4.07 6.77 -16.79
CA THR A 69 -4.14 5.61 -17.68
C THR A 69 -2.81 4.90 -17.93
N SER A 70 -1.69 5.42 -17.43
CA SER A 70 -0.40 4.71 -17.50
C SER A 70 -0.26 3.72 -16.33
N PRO A 71 0.45 2.59 -16.50
CA PRO A 71 0.84 1.74 -15.39
C PRO A 71 1.62 2.50 -14.31
N GLY A 72 1.48 2.09 -13.05
CA GLY A 72 2.14 2.70 -11.90
C GLY A 72 1.45 2.37 -10.58
N LEU A 73 1.71 3.18 -9.55
CA LEU A 73 1.05 3.06 -8.26
C LEU A 73 -0.46 3.26 -8.41
N PHE A 74 -1.24 2.31 -7.89
CA PHE A 74 -2.63 2.53 -7.56
C PHE A 74 -2.73 3.05 -6.13
N HIS A 75 -2.22 2.30 -5.15
CA HIS A 75 -2.08 2.81 -3.78
C HIS A 75 -1.02 2.12 -2.91
N ILE A 76 -0.58 2.83 -1.87
CA ILE A 76 0.17 2.30 -0.73
C ILE A 76 -0.83 2.01 0.40
N ALA A 77 -0.78 0.80 0.96
CA ALA A 77 -1.70 0.43 2.04
C ALA A 77 -1.01 0.40 3.41
N PHE A 78 -1.36 1.34 4.27
CA PHE A 78 -0.92 1.42 5.66
C PHE A 78 -1.83 0.57 6.55
N LEU A 79 -1.26 -0.49 7.12
CA LEU A 79 -1.91 -1.41 8.03
C LEU A 79 -1.77 -0.91 9.47
N PHE A 80 -2.90 -0.67 10.12
CA PHE A 80 -3.02 -0.31 11.53
C PHE A 80 -3.15 -1.58 12.39
N PRO A 81 -2.66 -1.57 13.64
CA PRO A 81 -2.71 -2.75 14.52
C PRO A 81 -4.13 -3.11 14.97
N GLY A 82 -5.07 -2.17 14.86
CA GLY A 82 -6.43 -2.34 15.35
C GLY A 82 -7.40 -1.31 14.78
N ARG A 83 -8.68 -1.62 14.94
CA ARG A 83 -9.81 -0.79 14.49
C ARG A 83 -9.85 0.57 15.19
N LYS A 84 -9.47 0.60 16.47
CA LYS A 84 -9.39 1.84 17.26
C LYS A 84 -8.31 2.78 16.73
N GLU A 85 -7.12 2.29 16.40
CA GLU A 85 -6.02 3.09 15.86
C GLU A 85 -6.35 3.63 14.46
N LEU A 86 -7.02 2.82 13.64
CA LEU A 86 -7.59 3.26 12.37
C LEU A 86 -8.61 4.39 12.60
N ALA A 87 -9.55 4.21 13.52
CA ALA A 87 -10.57 5.20 13.85
C ALA A 87 -9.98 6.54 14.33
N ARG A 88 -8.95 6.50 15.19
CA ARG A 88 -8.23 7.70 15.65
C ARG A 88 -7.66 8.48 14.46
N THR A 89 -7.07 7.78 13.51
CA THR A 89 -6.45 8.40 12.33
C THR A 89 -7.51 8.96 11.38
N VAL A 90 -8.57 8.21 11.10
CA VAL A 90 -9.70 8.68 10.26
C VAL A 90 -10.33 9.94 10.86
N ARG A 91 -10.55 9.98 12.18
CA ARG A 91 -11.12 11.15 12.85
C ARG A 91 -10.19 12.36 12.75
N HIS A 92 -8.90 12.18 12.99
CA HIS A 92 -7.89 13.24 12.84
C HIS A 92 -7.85 13.84 11.42
N ILE A 93 -7.91 12.98 10.40
CA ILE A 93 -7.95 13.38 8.98
C ILE A 93 -9.25 14.15 8.69
N ALA A 94 -10.39 13.69 9.22
CA ALA A 94 -11.68 14.35 9.06
C ALA A 94 -11.74 15.73 9.75
N GLU A 95 -11.19 15.86 10.96
CA GLU A 95 -11.07 17.13 11.70
C GLU A 95 -10.22 18.16 10.94
N ARG A 96 -9.27 17.70 10.11
CA ARG A 96 -8.45 18.53 9.20
C ARG A 96 -9.09 18.75 7.83
N GLN A 97 -10.31 18.25 7.64
CA GLN A 97 -11.09 18.39 6.41
C GLN A 97 -10.36 17.85 5.17
N TRP A 98 -9.49 16.85 5.32
CA TRP A 98 -8.86 16.19 4.17
C TRP A 98 -9.85 15.23 3.51
N ARG A 99 -9.88 15.23 2.18
CA ARG A 99 -10.89 14.51 1.40
C ARG A 99 -10.61 13.01 1.38
N PHE A 100 -11.62 12.22 1.75
CA PHE A 100 -11.66 10.79 1.48
C PHE A 100 -12.21 10.51 0.07
N HIS A 101 -11.73 9.43 -0.54
CA HIS A 101 -12.14 8.94 -1.86
C HIS A 101 -13.06 7.73 -1.78
N GLY A 102 -13.01 6.96 -0.69
CA GLY A 102 -13.87 5.80 -0.51
C GLY A 102 -13.70 5.12 0.83
N PHE A 103 -14.68 4.30 1.18
CA PHE A 103 -14.71 3.47 2.38
C PHE A 103 -15.24 2.10 1.97
N ALA A 104 -14.54 1.03 2.31
CA ALA A 104 -14.91 -0.33 1.91
C ALA A 104 -14.66 -1.33 3.03
N ASP A 105 -15.53 -2.32 3.11
CA ASP A 105 -15.31 -3.55 3.85
C ASP A 105 -15.00 -4.66 2.85
N HIS A 106 -13.80 -5.24 2.94
CA HIS A 106 -13.35 -6.29 2.02
C HIS A 106 -13.62 -7.71 2.52
N GLY A 107 -14.28 -7.86 3.66
CA GLY A 107 -14.47 -9.14 4.36
C GLY A 107 -13.19 -9.65 5.04
N VAL A 108 -12.01 -9.25 4.56
CA VAL A 108 -10.71 -9.49 5.19
C VAL A 108 -10.19 -8.29 5.97
N SER A 109 -10.59 -7.08 5.55
CA SER A 109 -10.14 -5.81 6.12
C SER A 109 -11.23 -4.74 6.05
N GLU A 110 -11.12 -3.74 6.92
CA GLU A 110 -11.85 -2.47 6.82
C GLU A 110 -10.89 -1.41 6.29
N ALA A 111 -11.24 -0.75 5.19
CA ALA A 111 -10.34 0.10 4.43
C ALA A 111 -10.93 1.49 4.11
N ILE A 112 -10.08 2.51 4.14
CA ILE A 112 -10.39 3.90 3.84
C ILE A 112 -9.39 4.40 2.81
N TYR A 113 -9.90 5.06 1.76
CA TYR A 113 -9.10 5.54 0.64
C TYR A 113 -9.04 7.06 0.61
N LEU A 114 -7.87 7.59 0.30
CA LEU A 114 -7.60 9.01 0.03
C LEU A 114 -6.34 9.10 -0.85
N SER A 115 -5.95 10.31 -1.21
CA SER A 115 -4.68 10.56 -1.89
C SER A 115 -3.89 11.65 -1.18
N ASP A 116 -2.57 11.61 -1.39
CA ASP A 116 -1.68 12.71 -1.04
C ASP A 116 -1.89 13.92 -1.99
N PRO A 117 -1.23 15.08 -1.75
CA PRO A 117 -1.43 16.30 -2.54
C PRO A 117 -1.11 16.15 -4.05
N GLU A 118 -0.32 15.14 -4.43
CA GLU A 118 0.05 14.88 -5.82
C GLU A 118 -0.75 13.73 -6.44
N GLY A 119 -1.73 13.19 -5.71
CA GLY A 119 -2.63 12.16 -6.20
C GLY A 119 -2.09 10.74 -6.04
N ASN A 120 -1.02 10.52 -5.27
CA ASN A 120 -0.62 9.15 -4.93
C ASN A 120 -1.70 8.53 -4.04
N GLY A 121 -2.31 7.43 -4.50
CA GLY A 121 -3.37 6.77 -3.77
C GLY A 121 -2.86 6.13 -2.49
N LEU A 122 -3.68 6.18 -1.45
CA LEU A 122 -3.41 5.62 -0.14
C LEU A 122 -4.62 4.82 0.33
N GLU A 123 -4.33 3.72 1.00
CA GLU A 123 -5.30 2.92 1.73
C GLU A 123 -4.89 2.89 3.20
N LEU A 124 -5.79 3.25 4.10
CA LEU A 124 -5.64 3.06 5.54
C LEU A 124 -6.55 1.91 5.92
N TYR A 125 -6.00 0.86 6.48
CA TYR A 125 -6.82 -0.31 6.79
C TYR A 125 -6.39 -1.02 8.05
N ARG A 126 -7.28 -1.87 8.53
CA ARG A 126 -6.98 -2.87 9.55
C ARG A 126 -7.48 -4.22 9.07
N ASP A 127 -6.79 -5.28 9.45
CA ASP A 127 -7.23 -6.64 9.19
C ASP A 127 -8.28 -7.11 10.20
N ARG A 128 -9.18 -7.97 9.72
CA ARG A 128 -9.92 -8.88 10.58
C ARG A 128 -9.02 -10.08 10.93
N PRO A 129 -9.25 -10.75 12.06
CA PRO A 129 -8.60 -12.03 12.35
C PRO A 129 -8.76 -12.99 11.17
N SER A 130 -7.68 -13.66 10.79
CA SER A 130 -7.61 -14.47 9.57
C SER A 130 -8.59 -15.65 9.53
N GLU A 131 -9.02 -16.09 10.71
CA GLU A 131 -10.02 -17.14 10.93
C GLU A 131 -11.42 -16.69 10.48
N GLN A 132 -11.64 -15.38 10.37
CA GLN A 132 -12.91 -14.78 9.93
C GLN A 132 -12.92 -14.47 8.43
N TRP A 133 -11.80 -14.66 7.73
CA TRP A 133 -11.72 -14.31 6.32
C TRP A 133 -12.62 -15.22 5.47
N PRO A 134 -13.42 -14.66 4.55
CA PRO A 134 -14.19 -15.46 3.61
C PRO A 134 -13.24 -16.32 2.75
N ARG A 135 -13.63 -17.58 2.53
CA ARG A 135 -12.87 -18.55 1.73
C ARG A 135 -13.74 -19.11 0.61
N ASN A 136 -13.14 -19.27 -0.57
CA ASN A 136 -13.70 -20.03 -1.68
C ASN A 136 -12.74 -21.20 -1.99
N GLY A 137 -13.00 -22.35 -1.36
CA GLY A 137 -12.06 -23.47 -1.37
C GLY A 137 -10.71 -23.08 -0.75
N LYS A 138 -9.63 -23.16 -1.53
CA LYS A 138 -8.28 -22.77 -1.08
C LYS A 138 -8.00 -21.26 -1.19
N ARG A 139 -8.87 -20.51 -1.87
CA ARG A 139 -8.69 -19.08 -2.15
C ARG A 139 -9.41 -18.21 -1.11
N ILE A 140 -8.99 -16.96 -1.04
CA ILE A 140 -9.62 -15.94 -0.20
C ILE A 140 -10.71 -15.27 -1.04
N GLY A 141 -11.93 -15.21 -0.50
CA GLY A 141 -13.07 -14.63 -1.18
C GLY A 141 -13.29 -13.18 -0.77
N MET A 142 -12.33 -12.28 -1.04
CA MET A 142 -12.52 -10.87 -0.70
C MET A 142 -13.71 -10.31 -1.48
N VAL A 143 -14.45 -9.44 -0.82
CA VAL A 143 -15.63 -8.77 -1.35
C VAL A 143 -15.39 -7.26 -1.38
N THR A 144 -16.38 -6.49 -1.83
CA THR A 144 -16.41 -5.04 -1.64
C THR A 144 -17.80 -4.67 -1.16
N ALA A 145 -17.94 -4.48 0.15
CA ALA A 145 -19.17 -4.05 0.81
C ALA A 145 -19.01 -2.63 1.36
N GLN A 146 -20.13 -2.01 1.72
CA GLN A 146 -20.11 -0.71 2.38
C GLN A 146 -19.55 -0.85 3.80
N LEU A 147 -18.56 -0.03 4.14
CA LEU A 147 -18.01 0.04 5.49
C LEU A 147 -19.01 0.67 6.47
N ASP A 148 -19.10 0.12 7.68
CA ASP A 148 -19.76 0.78 8.81
C ASP A 148 -18.90 1.92 9.36
N VAL A 149 -18.93 3.06 8.64
CA VAL A 149 -18.15 4.26 8.98
C VAL A 149 -18.57 4.82 10.33
N ARG A 150 -19.86 4.77 10.67
CA ARG A 150 -20.35 5.27 11.96
C ARG A 150 -19.77 4.44 13.10
N GLY A 151 -19.90 3.12 13.02
CA GLY A 151 -19.33 2.22 14.02
C GLY A 151 -17.81 2.35 14.11
N LEU A 152 -17.11 2.67 13.01
CA LEU A 152 -15.67 2.95 13.05
C LEU A 152 -15.37 4.22 13.84
N VAL A 153 -16.05 5.34 13.55
CA VAL A 153 -15.80 6.61 14.25
C VAL A 153 -16.21 6.53 15.73
N ASP A 154 -17.23 5.74 16.06
CA ASP A 154 -17.70 5.54 17.43
C ASP A 154 -16.71 4.73 18.31
N GLU A 155 -15.67 4.10 17.74
CA GLU A 155 -14.56 3.46 18.48
C GLU A 155 -13.76 4.45 19.36
N VAL A 156 -13.86 5.75 19.04
CA VAL A 156 -13.09 6.82 19.68
C VAL A 156 -14.00 7.92 20.20
N SER A 157 -14.10 8.03 21.52
CA SER A 157 -14.91 9.06 22.18
C SER A 157 -14.07 10.24 22.68
N GLY A 158 -14.72 11.41 22.76
CA GLY A 158 -14.15 12.64 23.30
C GLY A 158 -13.02 13.25 22.46
N GLN A 159 -12.52 14.40 22.91
CA GLN A 159 -11.37 15.04 22.28
C GLN A 159 -10.11 14.24 22.63
N GLN A 160 -9.43 13.74 21.60
CA GLN A 160 -8.22 12.92 21.74
C GLN A 160 -7.10 13.67 21.03
N ARG A 161 -5.96 13.81 21.69
CA ARG A 161 -4.76 14.31 21.04
C ARG A 161 -4.27 13.25 20.03
N TYR A 162 -3.98 13.71 18.82
CA TYR A 162 -3.37 12.90 17.77
C TYR A 162 -2.01 13.50 17.44
N ASP A 163 -0.97 12.93 18.04
CA ASP A 163 0.42 13.36 17.82
C ASP A 163 1.05 12.68 16.60
N SER A 164 0.73 11.41 16.39
CA SER A 164 1.26 10.57 15.33
C SER A 164 0.41 9.33 15.13
N VAL A 165 0.66 8.59 14.05
CA VAL A 165 0.19 7.21 13.89
C VAL A 165 0.67 6.32 15.04
N HIS A 166 0.01 5.18 15.21
CA HIS A 166 0.48 4.15 16.12
C HIS A 166 1.83 3.57 15.64
N PRO A 167 2.82 3.33 16.51
CA PRO A 167 4.15 2.85 16.10
C PRO A 167 4.16 1.46 15.45
N GLU A 168 3.12 0.65 15.67
CA GLU A 168 2.95 -0.65 14.98
C GLU A 168 2.31 -0.52 13.58
N THR A 169 2.03 0.71 13.12
CA THR A 169 1.57 0.93 11.74
C THR A 169 2.68 0.54 10.77
N MET A 170 2.34 -0.24 9.75
CA MET A 170 3.30 -0.72 8.74
C MET A 170 2.70 -0.63 7.34
N ILE A 171 3.47 -0.96 6.31
CA ILE A 171 2.91 -1.16 4.97
C ILE A 171 2.50 -2.63 4.87
N GLY A 172 1.20 -2.88 4.74
CA GLY A 172 0.70 -4.25 4.60
C GLY A 172 0.77 -4.73 3.15
N HIS A 173 0.42 -3.87 2.18
CA HIS A 173 0.52 -4.20 0.75
C HIS A 173 0.76 -2.99 -0.15
N ILE A 174 1.16 -3.30 -1.38
CA ILE A 174 1.20 -2.35 -2.49
C ILE A 174 0.22 -2.80 -3.56
N HIS A 175 -0.59 -1.87 -4.04
CA HIS A 175 -1.46 -2.10 -5.18
C HIS A 175 -0.91 -1.35 -6.40
N LEU A 176 -0.60 -2.09 -7.45
CA LEU A 176 -0.15 -1.56 -8.72
C LEU A 176 -1.27 -1.63 -9.76
N GLN A 177 -1.37 -0.59 -10.55
CA GLN A 177 -2.13 -0.64 -11.78
C GLN A 177 -1.15 -0.98 -12.92
N VAL A 178 -1.42 -2.04 -13.67
CA VAL A 178 -0.53 -2.64 -14.68
C VAL A 178 -1.19 -2.67 -16.06
N SER A 179 -0.42 -2.94 -17.11
CA SER A 179 -0.95 -3.01 -18.47
C SER A 179 -1.59 -4.35 -18.82
N GLN A 180 -1.07 -5.45 -18.28
CA GLN A 180 -1.51 -6.82 -18.55
C GLN A 180 -1.31 -7.68 -17.30
N LEU A 181 -2.39 -8.28 -16.78
CA LEU A 181 -2.31 -9.12 -15.58
C LEU A 181 -1.45 -10.37 -15.82
N ASP A 182 -1.62 -11.06 -16.95
CA ASP A 182 -0.90 -12.30 -17.26
C ASP A 182 0.62 -12.09 -17.25
N ARG A 183 1.09 -11.01 -17.90
CA ARG A 183 2.51 -10.64 -17.90
C ARG A 183 3.02 -10.36 -16.48
N SER A 184 2.24 -9.64 -15.67
CA SER A 184 2.62 -9.36 -14.29
C SER A 184 2.60 -10.62 -13.42
N ALA A 185 1.66 -11.55 -13.65
CA ALA A 185 1.58 -12.82 -12.96
C ALA A 185 2.83 -13.68 -13.20
N LEU A 186 3.36 -13.72 -14.42
CA LEU A 186 4.62 -14.42 -14.71
C LEU A 186 5.78 -13.96 -13.80
N PHE A 187 5.83 -12.68 -13.46
CA PHE A 187 6.84 -12.15 -12.55
C PHE A 187 6.47 -12.39 -11.07
N TYR A 188 5.34 -11.87 -10.61
CA TYR A 188 4.99 -11.91 -9.18
C TYR A 188 4.70 -13.33 -8.68
N HIS A 189 4.02 -14.16 -9.48
CA HIS A 189 3.80 -15.55 -9.14
C HIS A 189 4.98 -16.42 -9.61
N GLY A 190 5.33 -16.39 -10.89
CA GLY A 190 6.31 -17.31 -11.46
C GLY A 190 7.73 -17.12 -10.89
N VAL A 191 8.20 -15.88 -10.80
CA VAL A 191 9.57 -15.54 -10.39
C VAL A 191 9.66 -15.33 -8.89
N LEU A 192 8.84 -14.43 -8.32
CA LEU A 192 8.89 -14.14 -6.89
C LEU A 192 8.29 -15.27 -6.03
N GLY A 193 7.48 -16.15 -6.63
CA GLY A 193 6.90 -17.29 -5.93
C GLY A 193 5.77 -16.90 -4.98
N LEU A 194 5.07 -15.79 -5.24
CA LEU A 194 3.87 -15.42 -4.48
C LEU A 194 2.68 -16.28 -4.92
N ASP A 195 1.87 -16.74 -3.98
CA ASP A 195 0.66 -17.50 -4.25
C ASP A 195 -0.47 -16.57 -4.72
N VAL A 196 -1.22 -17.00 -5.72
CA VAL A 196 -2.44 -16.30 -6.14
C VAL A 196 -3.54 -16.55 -5.10
N THR A 197 -3.93 -15.49 -4.40
CA THR A 197 -4.94 -15.57 -3.32
C THR A 197 -6.34 -15.34 -3.84
N GLN A 198 -6.48 -14.47 -4.85
CA GLN A 198 -7.73 -14.18 -5.53
C GLN A 198 -7.49 -13.70 -6.97
N GLU A 199 -8.27 -14.23 -7.92
CA GLU A 199 -8.19 -13.93 -9.36
C GLU A 199 -9.56 -13.78 -10.03
N ASP A 200 -10.65 -13.99 -9.29
CA ASP A 200 -12.02 -13.90 -9.78
C ASP A 200 -12.61 -12.48 -9.68
N TYR A 201 -11.85 -11.54 -9.10
CA TYR A 201 -12.23 -10.14 -9.06
C TYR A 201 -11.99 -9.48 -10.43
N PRO A 202 -13.01 -8.93 -11.11
CA PRO A 202 -12.88 -8.44 -12.47
C PRO A 202 -11.73 -7.43 -12.66
N GLY A 203 -10.77 -7.79 -13.50
CA GLY A 203 -9.64 -6.94 -13.85
C GLY A 203 -8.61 -6.76 -12.74
N ALA A 204 -8.59 -7.63 -11.72
CA ALA A 204 -7.59 -7.60 -10.65
C ALA A 204 -7.01 -8.99 -10.32
N LEU A 205 -5.80 -9.00 -9.77
CA LEU A 205 -5.08 -10.17 -9.31
C LEU A 205 -4.40 -9.86 -7.97
N PHE A 206 -4.58 -10.74 -7.00
CA PHE A 206 -4.06 -10.59 -5.65
C PHE A 206 -3.08 -11.72 -5.34
N LEU A 207 -1.89 -11.34 -4.84
CA LEU A 207 -0.82 -12.29 -4.57
C LEU A 207 -0.21 -12.09 -3.18
N SER A 208 0.10 -13.18 -2.51
CA SER A 208 0.67 -13.15 -1.17
C SER A 208 1.71 -14.25 -0.93
N ALA A 209 2.25 -14.27 0.28
CA ALA A 209 3.00 -15.40 0.79
C ALA A 209 2.44 -15.75 2.16
N ASP A 210 2.74 -16.97 2.62
CA ASP A 210 2.56 -17.38 4.00
C ASP A 210 1.08 -17.39 4.47
N GLY A 211 0.11 -17.26 3.56
CA GLY A 211 -1.32 -17.30 3.84
C GLY A 211 -1.98 -15.94 4.06
N TYR A 212 -1.28 -14.82 3.85
CA TYR A 212 -1.86 -13.47 3.91
C TYR A 212 -2.88 -13.22 2.78
N HIS A 213 -3.75 -12.21 2.92
CA HIS A 213 -4.73 -11.91 1.87
C HIS A 213 -4.10 -11.37 0.58
N HIS A 214 -3.13 -10.45 0.68
CA HIS A 214 -2.23 -10.05 -0.41
C HIS A 214 -1.11 -9.16 0.08
N HIS A 215 0.12 -9.37 -0.38
CA HIS A 215 1.20 -8.39 -0.28
C HIS A 215 1.25 -7.49 -1.51
N ILE A 216 0.81 -8.01 -2.65
CA ILE A 216 0.78 -7.33 -3.95
C ILE A 216 -0.63 -7.46 -4.54
N GLY A 217 -1.28 -6.32 -4.74
CA GLY A 217 -2.48 -6.20 -5.57
C GLY A 217 -2.12 -5.69 -6.96
N LEU A 218 -2.76 -6.21 -7.99
CA LEU A 218 -2.59 -5.80 -9.38
C LEU A 218 -3.97 -5.53 -9.99
N ASN A 219 -4.11 -4.45 -10.75
CA ASN A 219 -5.31 -4.21 -11.55
C ASN A 219 -4.99 -3.65 -12.93
N ILE A 220 -5.94 -3.76 -13.86
CA ILE A 220 -5.86 -3.17 -15.21
C ILE A 220 -6.92 -2.08 -15.46
N TRP A 221 -7.63 -1.64 -14.41
CA TRP A 221 -8.86 -0.85 -14.52
C TRP A 221 -8.71 0.42 -15.36
N ASN A 222 -7.56 1.09 -15.29
CA ASN A 222 -7.34 2.31 -16.05
C ASN A 222 -6.18 2.23 -17.07
N SER A 223 -5.36 1.17 -17.07
CA SER A 223 -4.18 1.06 -17.93
C SER A 223 -4.11 -0.20 -18.78
N SER A 224 -5.21 -0.92 -18.94
CA SER A 224 -5.26 -2.07 -19.84
C SER A 224 -4.64 -1.73 -21.20
N GLY A 225 -3.63 -2.49 -21.62
CA GLY A 225 -2.91 -2.31 -22.89
C GLY A 225 -2.04 -1.04 -23.00
N SER A 226 -1.93 -0.23 -21.94
CA SER A 226 -1.21 1.04 -22.00
C SER A 226 0.30 0.90 -21.85
N ALA A 227 1.05 1.81 -22.48
CA ALA A 227 2.50 1.89 -22.34
C ALA A 227 2.91 2.37 -20.93
N PRO A 228 4.10 1.99 -20.43
CA PRO A 228 4.63 2.49 -19.16
C PRO A 228 4.62 4.01 -19.05
N ALA A 229 4.50 4.53 -17.84
CA ALA A 229 4.69 5.96 -17.59
C ALA A 229 6.12 6.38 -18.00
N PRO A 230 6.31 7.58 -18.59
CA PRO A 230 7.66 8.10 -18.86
C PRO A 230 8.51 8.16 -17.59
N GLU A 231 9.82 7.93 -17.71
CA GLU A 231 10.74 7.84 -16.57
C GLU A 231 10.80 9.11 -15.69
N TYR A 232 10.41 10.27 -16.21
CA TYR A 232 10.34 11.55 -15.46
C TYR A 232 9.04 11.72 -14.67
N SER A 233 8.12 10.75 -14.71
CA SER A 233 6.81 10.89 -14.07
C SER A 233 6.93 10.88 -12.54
N ALA A 234 6.13 11.71 -11.87
CA ALA A 234 5.91 11.62 -10.43
C ALA A 234 5.16 10.32 -10.07
N GLY A 235 5.30 9.88 -8.83
CA GLY A 235 4.71 8.65 -8.29
C GLY A 235 5.75 7.62 -7.86
N LEU A 236 5.35 6.35 -7.81
CA LEU A 236 6.20 5.25 -7.32
C LEU A 236 7.48 5.09 -8.14
N LEU A 237 8.62 5.22 -7.45
CA LEU A 237 9.95 4.87 -7.97
C LEU A 237 10.30 3.42 -7.68
N SER A 238 10.11 2.99 -6.43
CA SER A 238 10.43 1.65 -5.99
C SER A 238 9.67 1.29 -4.72
N PHE A 239 9.58 -0.01 -4.45
CA PHE A 239 9.22 -0.53 -3.15
C PHE A 239 10.10 -1.74 -2.83
N ARG A 240 10.28 -2.04 -1.54
CA ARG A 240 11.11 -3.15 -1.08
C ARG A 240 10.25 -4.26 -0.51
N LEU A 241 10.20 -5.39 -1.21
CA LEU A 241 9.58 -6.62 -0.73
C LEU A 241 10.63 -7.51 -0.07
N ARG A 242 10.47 -7.78 1.22
CA ARG A 242 11.31 -8.69 2.00
C ARG A 242 10.85 -10.13 1.81
N PHE A 243 11.79 -11.06 1.79
CA PHE A 243 11.56 -12.51 1.80
C PHE A 243 12.49 -13.20 2.79
N PRO A 244 12.18 -14.45 3.22
CA PRO A 244 13.14 -15.31 3.91
C PRO A 244 14.40 -15.52 3.07
N ARG A 245 15.56 -15.58 3.73
CA ARG A 245 16.87 -15.73 3.05
C ARG A 245 16.91 -16.92 2.08
N GLY A 246 16.29 -18.04 2.43
CA GLY A 246 16.22 -19.22 1.55
C GLY A 246 15.50 -18.94 0.22
N ARG A 247 14.40 -18.18 0.25
CA ARG A 247 13.62 -17.86 -0.95
C ARG A 247 14.35 -16.89 -1.89
N ILE A 248 15.23 -16.03 -1.38
CA ILE A 248 15.99 -15.07 -2.21
C ILE A 248 16.85 -15.78 -3.26
N ALA A 249 17.50 -16.90 -2.90
CA ALA A 249 18.33 -17.65 -3.83
C ALA A 249 17.51 -18.19 -5.02
N ASP A 250 16.33 -18.74 -4.74
CA ASP A 250 15.41 -19.25 -5.76
C ASP A 250 14.89 -18.13 -6.66
N ILE A 251 14.52 -16.98 -6.08
CA ILE A 251 14.09 -15.79 -6.83
C ILE A 251 15.19 -15.36 -7.80
N LEU A 252 16.44 -15.25 -7.34
CA LEU A 252 17.57 -14.84 -8.17
C LEU A 252 17.86 -15.86 -9.29
N SER A 253 17.75 -17.15 -9.00
CA SER A 253 17.87 -18.21 -10.00
C SER A 253 16.81 -18.07 -11.09
N LYS A 254 15.54 -17.96 -10.70
CA LYS A 254 14.41 -17.77 -11.63
C LYS A 254 14.53 -16.48 -12.44
N ALA A 255 14.91 -15.37 -11.80
CA ALA A 255 15.07 -14.08 -12.46
C ALA A 255 16.14 -14.13 -13.57
N ARG A 256 17.25 -14.84 -13.36
CA ARG A 256 18.30 -15.04 -14.39
C ARG A 256 17.84 -15.88 -15.57
N SER A 257 16.86 -16.76 -15.36
CA SER A 257 16.30 -17.62 -16.42
C SER A 257 15.27 -16.91 -17.30
N LEU A 258 14.76 -15.75 -16.88
CA LEU A 258 13.92 -14.90 -17.72
C LEU A 258 14.80 -14.28 -18.82
N LYS A 259 14.56 -14.68 -20.08
CA LYS A 259 15.10 -13.94 -21.22
C LYS A 259 14.48 -12.54 -21.24
N PRO A 260 15.22 -11.48 -21.59
CA PRO A 260 14.61 -10.20 -21.92
C PRO A 260 13.63 -10.44 -23.08
N GLY A 261 12.35 -10.19 -22.83
CA GLY A 261 11.30 -10.17 -23.84
C GLY A 261 11.13 -8.78 -24.42
#